data_AF-A0A1Z5K064-F1
#
_entry.id   AF-A0A1Z5K064-F1
#
_cell.length_a   1.000
_cell.length_b   1.000
_cell.length_c   1.000
_cell.angle_alpha   90.00
_cell.angle_beta   90.00
_cell.angle_gamma   90.00
#
_symmetry.space_group_name_H-M   'P 1'
#
loop_
_entity.id
_entity.type
_entity.pdbx_description
1 polymer ?
#
loop_
_entity_poly.entity_id
_entity_poly.type
_entity_poly.pdbx_seq_one_letter_code
_entity_poly.pdbx_strand_id
1 'polypeptide(L)'
;MKFLFLLTSSLGLCAAFQPSSQPSRPASVSSALQTSVEISSRQDFFKQVTAAGVAVGVSFIGAEPAAARGRATLEKSFERYAPRVRAGGKFYATELRALVGKNDWVGIKNALQEPPERKKEDLVKADAGVAARAKQAGGFSDARVLVAADLLAGSFSDNSIAPKTKKMQAAVAELREVVKEMQKVTRQALGEEKGGLFGLGAKKPNEAELSKKMKELYVKGGNAWNEYVLAANDELALQFERFEYIK
;
A
#
# COMPACT_ATOMS: atom_id res chain seq x y z
N MET A 1 21.91 46.89 26.85
CA MET A 1 22.02 47.31 25.43
C MET A 1 20.92 46.58 24.67
N LYS A 2 19.69 47.10 24.55
CA LYS A 2 19.21 48.00 23.49
C LYS A 2 19.73 47.63 22.09
N PHE A 3 18.92 46.89 21.32
CA PHE A 3 18.71 47.17 19.90
C PHE A 3 17.26 46.85 19.51
N LEU A 4 16.64 47.85 18.90
CA LEU A 4 15.27 48.01 18.47
C LEU A 4 15.36 48.40 17.00
N PHE A 5 14.77 47.66 16.06
CA PHE A 5 14.43 48.09 14.67
C PHE A 5 13.61 46.94 14.04
N LEU A 6 12.63 47.11 13.15
CA LEU A 6 11.62 48.14 12.86
C LEU A 6 10.68 47.47 11.84
N LEU A 7 9.39 47.83 11.87
CA LEU A 7 8.38 47.42 10.88
C LEU A 7 8.82 47.69 9.44
N THR A 8 8.38 46.84 8.50
CA THR A 8 7.75 47.31 7.25
C THR A 8 6.70 46.32 6.75
N SER A 9 5.54 46.88 6.40
CA SER A 9 4.37 46.25 5.79
C SER A 9 4.54 46.07 4.27
N SER A 10 3.85 45.11 3.67
CA SER A 10 3.18 45.34 2.37
C SER A 10 1.97 44.42 2.17
N LEU A 11 0.86 45.07 1.84
CA LEU A 11 -0.36 44.48 1.30
C LEU A 11 -0.13 44.08 -0.17
N GLY A 12 -0.74 42.97 -0.60
CA GLY A 12 -0.85 42.58 -2.00
C GLY A 12 -2.25 42.06 -2.31
N LEU A 13 -2.96 42.77 -3.18
CA LEU A 13 -4.35 42.61 -3.59
C LEU A 13 -4.64 41.34 -4.43
N CYS A 14 -5.87 40.83 -4.23
CA CYS A 14 -6.86 40.29 -5.18
C CYS A 14 -6.42 39.71 -6.55
N ALA A 15 -6.88 38.48 -6.83
CA ALA A 15 -7.63 38.16 -8.07
C ALA A 15 -8.46 36.89 -7.87
N ALA A 16 -9.79 37.05 -7.99
CA ALA A 16 -10.78 35.99 -7.95
C ALA A 16 -10.76 35.19 -9.27
N PHE A 17 -10.76 33.86 -9.18
CA PHE A 17 -11.01 32.99 -10.34
C PHE A 17 -12.50 32.62 -10.34
N GLN A 18 -13.21 33.13 -11.33
CA GLN A 18 -14.64 32.93 -11.54
C GLN A 18 -14.88 31.59 -12.28
N PRO A 19 -15.80 30.72 -11.82
CA PRO A 19 -16.23 29.57 -12.59
C PRO A 19 -17.20 30.03 -13.71
N SER A 20 -16.81 29.82 -14.96
CA SER A 20 -17.70 30.03 -16.11
C SER A 20 -18.62 28.82 -16.27
N SER A 21 -19.89 29.01 -15.90
CA SER A 21 -21.00 28.16 -16.29
C SER A 21 -21.43 28.52 -17.72
N GLN A 22 -21.40 27.54 -18.64
CA GLN A 22 -22.30 27.55 -19.79
C GLN A 22 -23.10 26.23 -19.85
N PRO A 23 -24.44 26.31 -19.93
CA PRO A 23 -25.31 25.20 -20.25
C PRO A 23 -25.50 25.12 -21.77
N SER A 24 -25.25 23.97 -22.38
CA SER A 24 -25.76 23.67 -23.72
C SER A 24 -26.36 22.27 -23.73
N ARG A 25 -27.68 22.26 -23.51
CA ARG A 25 -28.59 21.22 -24.02
C ARG A 25 -28.77 21.53 -25.52
N PRO A 26 -28.81 20.52 -26.40
CA PRO A 26 -30.14 20.16 -26.89
C PRO A 26 -30.35 18.66 -27.14
N ALA A 27 -31.65 18.34 -27.15
CA ALA A 27 -32.32 17.31 -27.94
C ALA A 27 -31.94 15.83 -27.72
N SER A 28 -32.78 15.22 -26.88
CA SER A 28 -33.34 13.88 -27.04
C SER A 28 -33.46 13.39 -28.48
N VAL A 29 -32.87 12.22 -28.75
CA VAL A 29 -33.39 11.25 -29.72
C VAL A 29 -33.51 9.92 -28.98
N SER A 30 -34.74 9.50 -28.73
CA SER A 30 -35.04 8.14 -28.30
C SER A 30 -34.71 7.17 -29.43
N SER A 31 -33.94 6.13 -29.12
CA SER A 31 -34.13 4.83 -29.74
C SER A 31 -33.84 3.76 -28.71
N ALA A 32 -34.92 3.07 -28.35
CA ALA A 32 -34.89 1.83 -27.61
C ALA A 32 -34.13 0.79 -28.43
N LEU A 33 -33.13 0.17 -27.81
CA LEU A 33 -32.92 -1.26 -27.95
C LEU A 33 -32.38 -1.77 -26.60
N GLN A 34 -33.30 -2.24 -25.77
CA GLN A 34 -32.98 -3.20 -24.73
C GLN A 34 -32.33 -4.40 -25.42
N THR A 35 -31.05 -4.60 -25.15
CA THR A 35 -30.48 -5.94 -25.21
C THR A 35 -29.76 -6.14 -23.90
N SER A 36 -30.40 -6.92 -23.03
CA SER A 36 -29.80 -7.52 -21.85
C SER A 36 -28.53 -8.26 -22.27
N VAL A 37 -27.36 -7.70 -21.98
CA VAL A 37 -26.11 -8.46 -22.08
C VAL A 37 -25.99 -9.24 -20.78
N GLU A 38 -26.52 -10.46 -20.82
CA GLU A 38 -26.11 -11.56 -19.97
C GLU A 38 -24.59 -11.58 -19.81
N ILE A 39 -24.15 -11.84 -18.58
CA ILE A 39 -22.76 -12.07 -18.22
C ILE A 39 -22.27 -13.26 -19.05
N SER A 40 -21.69 -12.96 -20.22
CA SER A 40 -21.17 -13.95 -21.15
C SER A 40 -19.81 -14.42 -20.65
N SER A 41 -19.68 -15.72 -20.47
CA SER A 41 -18.49 -16.35 -19.91
C SER A 41 -17.29 -16.18 -20.85
N ARG A 42 -16.06 -16.26 -20.32
CA ARG A 42 -14.81 -16.19 -21.11
C ARG A 42 -14.77 -17.20 -22.28
N GLN A 43 -15.61 -18.24 -22.26
CA GLN A 43 -15.70 -19.24 -23.33
C GLN A 43 -16.50 -18.77 -24.56
N ASP A 44 -17.45 -17.86 -24.39
CA ASP A 44 -18.30 -17.37 -25.50
C ASP A 44 -17.52 -16.39 -26.40
N PHE A 45 -16.57 -15.65 -25.81
CA PHE A 45 -15.68 -14.74 -26.54
C PHE A 45 -14.80 -15.48 -27.56
N PHE A 46 -14.30 -16.68 -27.22
CA PHE A 46 -13.47 -17.47 -28.15
C PHE A 46 -14.28 -18.06 -29.31
N LYS A 47 -15.57 -18.36 -29.11
CA LYS A 47 -16.47 -18.83 -30.17
C LYS A 47 -16.87 -17.72 -31.13
N GLN A 48 -16.96 -16.48 -30.66
CA GLN A 48 -17.29 -15.32 -31.50
C GLN A 48 -16.13 -14.89 -32.40
N VAL A 49 -14.88 -15.09 -31.97
CA VAL A 49 -13.68 -14.73 -32.75
C VAL A 49 -13.43 -15.67 -33.93
N THR A 50 -13.96 -16.90 -33.92
CA THR A 50 -13.73 -17.86 -35.01
C THR A 50 -14.67 -17.68 -36.22
N ALA A 51 -15.70 -16.82 -36.13
CA ALA A 51 -16.73 -16.71 -37.16
C ALA A 51 -16.70 -15.41 -38.01
N ALA A 52 -15.82 -14.45 -37.74
CA ALA A 52 -15.78 -13.18 -38.47
C ALA A 52 -14.47 -12.99 -39.24
N GLY A 53 -14.39 -13.63 -40.40
CA GLY A 53 -13.36 -13.35 -41.40
C GLY A 53 -13.63 -12.05 -42.15
N VAL A 54 -12.57 -11.22 -42.25
CA VAL A 54 -12.26 -10.20 -43.28
C VAL A 54 -13.29 -9.09 -43.53
N ALA A 55 -12.95 -7.83 -43.16
CA ALA A 55 -12.85 -6.71 -44.11
C ALA A 55 -12.55 -5.34 -43.43
N VAL A 56 -11.80 -4.52 -44.19
CA VAL A 56 -11.59 -3.06 -44.14
C VAL A 56 -10.57 -2.50 -43.14
N GLY A 57 -9.42 -2.13 -43.70
CA GLY A 57 -8.44 -1.25 -43.08
C GLY A 57 -8.98 0.18 -42.92
N VAL A 58 -8.95 0.65 -41.68
CA VAL A 58 -8.96 2.06 -41.32
C VAL A 58 -7.73 2.25 -40.45
N SER A 59 -6.92 3.25 -40.76
CA SER A 59 -5.74 3.65 -40.00
C SER A 59 -6.08 3.84 -38.52
N PHE A 60 -5.86 2.79 -37.72
CA PHE A 60 -5.98 2.83 -36.27
C PHE A 60 -4.81 3.64 -35.71
N ILE A 61 -5.05 4.91 -35.42
CA ILE A 61 -4.29 5.61 -34.38
C ILE A 61 -4.45 4.74 -33.12
N GLY A 62 -3.33 4.17 -32.66
CA GLY A 62 -3.27 3.06 -31.71
C GLY A 62 -4.06 3.28 -30.42
N ALA A 63 -5.34 2.93 -30.44
CA ALA A 63 -6.05 2.53 -29.26
C ALA A 63 -5.53 1.14 -28.90
N GLU A 64 -4.44 1.09 -28.13
CA GLU A 64 -4.12 -0.14 -27.42
C GLU A 64 -5.40 -0.61 -26.71
N PRO A 65 -5.83 -1.86 -26.91
CA PRO A 65 -7.01 -2.38 -26.24
C PRO A 65 -6.82 -2.15 -24.74
N ALA A 66 -7.89 -1.76 -24.02
CA ALA A 66 -7.82 -1.44 -22.59
C ALA A 66 -7.11 -2.55 -21.77
N ALA A 67 -7.20 -3.80 -22.23
CA ALA A 67 -6.49 -4.96 -21.67
C ALA A 67 -4.94 -4.91 -21.80
N ALA A 68 -4.39 -4.29 -22.85
CA ALA A 68 -2.94 -4.11 -23.01
C ALA A 68 -2.40 -3.00 -22.10
N ARG A 69 -3.17 -1.93 -21.90
CA ARG A 69 -2.82 -0.84 -20.96
C ARG A 69 -2.75 -1.29 -19.50
N GLY A 70 -3.69 -2.15 -19.07
CA GLY A 70 -3.68 -2.72 -17.72
C GLY A 70 -2.44 -3.57 -17.44
N ARG A 71 -1.99 -4.37 -18.42
CA ARG A 71 -0.79 -5.21 -18.29
C ARG A 71 0.51 -4.42 -18.20
N ALA A 72 0.70 -3.41 -19.06
CA ALA A 72 1.89 -2.57 -19.03
C ALA A 72 2.01 -1.76 -17.72
N THR A 73 0.86 -1.36 -17.15
CA THR A 73 0.80 -0.65 -15.87
C THR A 73 1.09 -1.58 -14.68
N LEU A 74 0.56 -2.81 -14.74
CA LEU A 74 0.85 -3.86 -13.77
C LEU A 74 2.35 -4.20 -13.76
N GLU A 75 2.97 -4.40 -14.92
CA GLU A 75 4.40 -4.74 -15.04
C GLU A 75 5.30 -3.66 -14.42
N LYS A 76 5.10 -2.39 -14.77
CA LYS A 76 5.83 -1.26 -14.18
C LYS A 76 5.64 -1.16 -12.65
N SER A 77 4.41 -1.41 -12.19
CA SER A 77 4.11 -1.39 -10.75
C SER A 77 4.77 -2.57 -10.04
N PHE A 78 4.77 -3.75 -10.66
CA PHE A 78 5.39 -4.95 -10.13
C PHE A 78 6.90 -4.80 -10.02
N GLU A 79 7.58 -4.34 -11.07
CA GLU A 79 9.03 -4.06 -11.04
C GLU A 79 9.41 -3.07 -9.95
N ARG A 80 8.57 -2.04 -9.72
CA ARG A 80 8.82 -1.00 -8.73
C ARG A 80 8.59 -1.46 -7.30
N TYR A 81 7.53 -2.21 -7.03
CA TYR A 81 7.07 -2.51 -5.67
C TYR A 81 7.37 -3.94 -5.21
N ALA A 82 7.37 -4.92 -6.11
CA ALA A 82 7.61 -6.33 -5.75
C ALA A 82 8.96 -6.56 -5.03
N PRO A 83 10.09 -5.91 -5.39
CA PRO A 83 11.34 -6.09 -4.66
C PRO A 83 11.23 -5.70 -3.18
N ARG A 84 10.44 -4.66 -2.85
CA ARG A 84 10.23 -4.21 -1.46
C ARG A 84 9.34 -5.17 -0.70
N VAL A 85 8.28 -5.66 -1.34
CA VAL A 85 7.40 -6.68 -0.77
C VAL A 85 8.17 -7.97 -0.49
N ARG A 86 9.01 -8.44 -1.43
CA ARG A 86 9.86 -9.63 -1.24
C ARG A 86 10.87 -9.45 -0.12
N ALA A 87 11.55 -8.31 -0.08
CA ALA A 87 12.49 -8.01 1.01
C ALA A 87 11.77 -7.99 2.37
N GLY A 88 10.56 -7.43 2.43
CA GLY A 88 9.72 -7.45 3.63
C GLY A 88 9.33 -8.86 4.06
N GLY A 89 8.88 -9.71 3.12
CA GLY A 89 8.54 -11.10 3.41
C GLY A 89 9.75 -11.92 3.90
N LYS A 90 10.92 -11.75 3.28
CA LYS A 90 12.17 -12.39 3.72
C LYS A 90 12.55 -11.95 5.13
N PHE A 91 12.53 -10.63 5.39
CA PHE A 91 12.80 -10.08 6.72
C PHE A 91 11.83 -10.64 7.77
N TYR A 92 10.54 -10.73 7.46
CA TYR A 92 9.52 -11.24 8.37
C TYR A 92 9.75 -12.73 8.71
N ALA A 93 10.13 -13.53 7.71
CA ALA A 93 10.37 -14.96 7.88
C ALA A 93 11.67 -15.28 8.64
N THR A 94 12.73 -14.47 8.46
CA THR A 94 14.07 -14.76 9.01
C THR A 94 14.41 -13.87 10.21
N GLU A 95 14.59 -12.58 9.98
CA GLU A 95 15.11 -11.63 10.96
C GLU A 95 14.11 -11.37 12.09
N LEU A 96 12.85 -11.08 11.75
CA LEU A 96 11.82 -10.82 12.75
C LEU A 96 11.54 -12.08 13.61
N ARG A 97 11.54 -13.26 12.99
CA ARG A 97 11.42 -14.54 13.70
C ARG A 97 12.55 -14.74 14.71
N ALA A 98 13.78 -14.45 14.32
CA ALA A 98 14.95 -14.56 15.18
C ALA A 98 14.88 -13.58 16.37
N LEU A 99 14.47 -12.33 16.11
CA LEU A 99 14.30 -11.30 17.14
C LEU A 99 13.20 -11.67 18.14
N VAL A 100 12.03 -12.12 17.65
CA VAL A 100 10.92 -12.58 18.50
C VAL A 100 11.30 -13.85 19.27
N GLY A 101 12.02 -14.78 18.65
CA GLY A 101 12.51 -15.99 19.32
C GLY A 101 13.49 -15.70 20.47
N LYS A 102 14.30 -14.65 20.33
CA LYS A 102 15.25 -14.19 21.36
C LYS A 102 14.65 -13.22 22.38
N ASN A 103 13.40 -12.78 22.18
CA ASN A 103 12.80 -11.66 22.92
C ASN A 103 13.67 -10.39 22.89
N ASP A 104 14.34 -10.10 21.77
CA ASP A 104 15.17 -8.91 21.63
C ASP A 104 14.29 -7.67 21.38
N TRP A 105 13.78 -7.08 22.46
CA TRP A 105 12.87 -5.95 22.40
C TRP A 105 13.48 -4.71 21.71
N VAL A 106 14.77 -4.46 21.89
CA VAL A 106 15.47 -3.34 21.25
C VAL A 106 15.59 -3.59 19.75
N GLY A 107 15.98 -4.80 19.36
CA GLY A 107 16.02 -5.21 17.96
C GLY A 107 14.65 -5.12 17.30
N ILE A 108 13.57 -5.57 17.96
CA ILE A 108 12.20 -5.46 17.45
C ILE A 108 11.77 -4.00 17.28
N LYS A 109 12.09 -3.12 18.24
CA LYS A 109 11.78 -1.69 18.16
C LYS A 109 12.43 -1.05 16.93
N ASN A 110 13.71 -1.32 16.71
CA ASN A 110 14.47 -0.80 15.57
C ASN A 110 13.99 -1.40 14.24
N ALA A 111 13.67 -2.69 14.23
CA ALA A 111 13.14 -3.41 13.08
C ALA A 111 11.79 -2.87 12.57
N LEU A 112 10.92 -2.47 13.50
CA LEU A 112 9.58 -1.95 13.22
C LEU A 112 9.54 -0.42 13.20
N GLN A 113 10.68 0.26 13.31
CA GLN A 113 10.73 1.71 13.39
C GLN A 113 10.26 2.33 12.07
N GLU A 114 9.26 3.20 12.15
CA GLU A 114 8.81 3.98 11.00
C GLU A 114 9.86 5.01 10.60
N PRO A 115 10.04 5.29 9.29
CA PRO A 115 10.90 6.37 8.87
C PRO A 115 10.41 7.69 9.46
N PRO A 116 11.32 8.62 9.76
CA PRO A 116 10.93 9.94 10.23
C PRO A 116 10.05 10.65 9.20
N GLU A 117 9.13 11.47 9.70
CA GLU A 117 8.22 12.26 8.85
C GLU A 117 9.01 13.13 7.87
N ARG A 118 8.43 13.35 6.68
CA ARG A 118 9.03 14.21 5.66
C ARG A 118 9.11 15.63 6.21
N LYS A 119 10.32 16.14 6.42
CA LYS A 119 10.50 17.54 6.80
C LYS A 119 10.62 18.43 5.57
N LYS A 120 10.39 19.73 5.75
CA LYS A 120 10.43 20.70 4.64
C LYS A 120 11.82 20.78 4.00
N GLU A 121 12.88 20.49 4.75
CA GLU A 121 14.26 20.51 4.28
C GLU A 121 14.58 19.34 3.34
N ASP A 122 13.80 18.26 3.41
CA ASP A 122 13.96 17.12 2.50
C ASP A 122 13.44 17.41 1.10
N LEU A 123 12.54 18.39 0.91
CA LEU A 123 12.03 18.81 -0.41
C LEU A 123 13.13 19.34 -1.35
N VAL A 124 14.23 19.85 -0.80
CA VAL A 124 15.33 20.46 -1.57
C VAL A 124 16.31 19.39 -2.10
N LYS A 125 16.28 18.17 -1.56
CA LYS A 125 17.13 17.06 -2.00
C LYS A 125 16.55 16.41 -3.26
N ALA A 126 17.42 15.92 -4.15
CA ALA A 126 17.03 15.36 -5.46
C ALA A 126 15.94 14.27 -5.39
N ASP A 127 15.94 13.45 -4.32
CA ASP A 127 14.94 12.40 -4.07
C ASP A 127 13.93 12.75 -2.96
N ALA A 128 13.70 14.04 -2.68
CA ALA A 128 12.85 14.48 -1.58
C ALA A 128 13.21 13.85 -0.21
N GLY A 129 14.50 13.53 0.00
CA GLY A 129 15.01 12.85 1.19
C GLY A 129 14.51 11.40 1.39
N VAL A 130 13.83 10.79 0.42
CA VAL A 130 13.23 9.45 0.55
C VAL A 130 14.28 8.37 0.83
N ALA A 131 15.42 8.40 0.11
CA ALA A 131 16.50 7.45 0.32
C ALA A 131 17.14 7.57 1.72
N ALA A 132 17.29 8.79 2.24
CA ALA A 132 17.82 9.03 3.57
C ALA A 132 16.85 8.56 4.67
N ARG A 133 15.56 8.80 4.50
CA ARG A 133 14.51 8.34 5.43
C ARG A 133 14.36 6.81 5.40
N ALA A 134 14.47 6.19 4.23
CA ALA A 134 14.45 4.74 4.10
C ALA A 134 15.64 4.05 4.79
N LYS A 135 16.82 4.69 4.85
CA LYS A 135 17.98 4.19 5.61
C LYS A 135 17.78 4.24 7.12
N GLN A 136 16.93 5.16 7.59
CA GLN A 136 16.60 5.31 9.02
C GLN A 136 15.37 4.48 9.42
N ALA A 137 14.69 3.88 8.45
CA ALA A 137 13.55 3.01 8.68
C ALA A 137 14.01 1.59 9.01
N GLY A 138 13.28 0.93 9.90
CA GLY A 138 13.46 -0.49 10.17
C GLY A 138 13.20 -1.38 8.95
N GLY A 139 13.72 -2.60 8.99
CA GLY A 139 13.62 -3.60 7.91
C GLY A 139 12.19 -3.91 7.48
N PHE A 140 11.21 -3.79 8.40
CA PHE A 140 9.78 -3.99 8.15
C PHE A 140 8.95 -2.77 8.57
N SER A 141 9.37 -1.59 8.13
CA SER A 141 8.61 -0.36 8.35
C SER A 141 7.37 -0.28 7.45
N ASP A 142 6.29 0.30 7.97
CA ASP A 142 5.03 0.53 7.23
C ASP A 142 5.28 1.25 5.89
N ALA A 143 6.00 2.37 5.95
CA ALA A 143 6.32 3.18 4.80
C ALA A 143 7.17 2.48 3.72
N ARG A 144 7.89 1.40 4.06
CA ARG A 144 8.75 0.67 3.11
C ARG A 144 8.04 -0.53 2.51
N VAL A 145 7.41 -1.35 3.36
CA VAL A 145 6.86 -2.65 2.96
C VAL A 145 5.35 -2.55 2.77
N LEU A 146 4.61 -2.05 3.77
CA LEU A 146 3.15 -2.06 3.75
C LEU A 146 2.58 -1.04 2.76
N VAL A 147 3.20 0.14 2.64
CA VAL A 147 2.86 1.11 1.57
C VAL A 147 3.17 0.53 0.19
N ALA A 148 4.27 -0.20 0.02
CA ALA A 148 4.56 -0.85 -1.26
C ALA A 148 3.55 -1.96 -1.57
N ALA A 149 3.09 -2.70 -0.56
CA ALA A 149 2.05 -3.71 -0.69
C ALA A 149 0.70 -3.10 -1.09
N ASP A 150 0.31 -1.97 -0.49
CA ASP A 150 -0.89 -1.23 -0.89
C ASP A 150 -0.82 -0.68 -2.31
N LEU A 151 0.32 -0.12 -2.70
CA LEU A 151 0.53 0.41 -4.05
C LEU A 151 0.50 -0.72 -5.10
N LEU A 152 1.05 -1.88 -4.76
CA LEU A 152 0.95 -3.07 -5.61
C LEU A 152 -0.49 -3.61 -5.66
N ALA A 153 -1.22 -3.63 -4.54
CA ALA A 153 -2.63 -4.00 -4.52
C ALA A 153 -3.48 -3.08 -5.42
N GLY A 154 -3.18 -1.77 -5.40
CA GLY A 154 -3.84 -0.77 -6.24
C GLY A 154 -3.64 -1.00 -7.73
N SER A 155 -2.51 -1.58 -8.17
CA SER A 155 -2.26 -1.82 -9.59
C SER A 155 -3.08 -2.96 -10.20
N PHE A 156 -3.78 -3.75 -9.38
CA PHE A 156 -4.74 -4.77 -9.86
C PHE A 156 -6.15 -4.22 -10.09
N SER A 157 -6.38 -2.94 -9.79
CA SER A 157 -7.64 -2.25 -10.02
C SER A 157 -7.49 -1.30 -11.20
N ASP A 158 -8.27 -1.51 -12.25
CA ASP A 158 -8.46 -0.52 -13.32
C ASP A 158 -9.55 0.48 -12.89
N ASN A 159 -10.69 0.54 -13.61
CA ASN A 159 -11.75 1.53 -13.41
C ASN A 159 -12.63 1.32 -12.17
N SER A 160 -12.57 0.14 -11.53
CA SER A 160 -13.36 -0.18 -10.34
C SER A 160 -12.57 -1.09 -9.41
N ILE A 161 -12.74 -0.92 -8.09
CA ILE A 161 -11.98 -1.66 -7.08
C ILE A 161 -12.31 -3.16 -7.19
N ALA A 162 -11.39 -3.91 -7.79
CA ALA A 162 -11.51 -5.35 -7.95
C ALA A 162 -11.62 -6.06 -6.59
N PRO A 163 -12.37 -7.17 -6.49
CA PRO A 163 -12.43 -7.99 -5.27
C PRO A 163 -11.04 -8.42 -4.77
N LYS A 164 -10.10 -8.67 -5.69
CA LYS A 164 -8.69 -8.96 -5.40
C LYS A 164 -8.00 -7.80 -4.66
N THR A 165 -8.11 -6.59 -5.19
CA THR A 165 -7.54 -5.38 -4.55
C THR A 165 -8.10 -5.20 -3.15
N LYS A 166 -9.40 -5.42 -2.92
CA LYS A 166 -10.01 -5.35 -1.58
C LYS A 166 -9.42 -6.37 -0.61
N LYS A 167 -9.26 -7.63 -1.06
CA LYS A 167 -8.64 -8.69 -0.24
C LYS A 167 -7.19 -8.35 0.14
N MET A 168 -6.41 -7.89 -0.84
CA MET A 168 -5.02 -7.49 -0.59
C MET A 168 -4.94 -6.30 0.39
N GLN A 169 -5.77 -5.27 0.19
CA GLN A 169 -5.82 -4.10 1.09
C GLN A 169 -6.28 -4.47 2.51
N ALA A 170 -7.23 -5.40 2.65
CA ALA A 170 -7.67 -5.90 3.94
C ALA A 170 -6.52 -6.59 4.69
N ALA A 171 -5.77 -7.46 4.01
CA ALA A 171 -4.60 -8.12 4.57
C ALA A 171 -3.50 -7.13 4.97
N VAL A 172 -3.26 -6.08 4.17
CA VAL A 172 -2.31 -5.00 4.52
C VAL A 172 -2.80 -4.19 5.72
N ALA A 173 -4.09 -3.89 5.81
CA ALA A 173 -4.67 -3.21 6.97
C ALA A 173 -4.49 -4.03 8.26
N GLU A 174 -4.69 -5.34 8.20
CA GLU A 174 -4.43 -6.23 9.33
C GLU A 174 -2.95 -6.26 9.72
N LEU A 175 -2.04 -6.34 8.74
CA LEU A 175 -0.60 -6.25 8.99
C LEU A 175 -0.21 -4.94 9.69
N ARG A 176 -0.83 -3.81 9.34
CA ARG A 176 -0.58 -2.52 10.03
C ARG A 176 -1.00 -2.56 11.49
N GLU A 177 -2.18 -3.10 11.77
CA GLU A 177 -2.64 -3.23 13.14
C GLU A 177 -1.73 -4.16 13.96
N VAL A 178 -1.29 -5.27 13.37
CA VAL A 178 -0.29 -6.16 14.01
C VAL A 178 1.00 -5.40 14.31
N VAL A 179 1.56 -4.65 13.36
CA VAL A 179 2.80 -3.88 13.57
C VAL A 179 2.63 -2.85 14.69
N LYS A 180 1.51 -2.11 14.72
CA LYS A 180 1.20 -1.16 15.80
C LYS A 180 1.11 -1.86 17.16
N GLU A 181 0.47 -3.02 17.22
CA GLU A 181 0.36 -3.80 18.46
C GLU A 181 1.73 -4.34 18.89
N MET A 182 2.56 -4.83 17.97
CA MET A 182 3.93 -5.26 18.26
C MET A 182 4.76 -4.09 18.81
N GLN A 183 4.69 -2.91 18.20
CA GLN A 183 5.36 -1.72 18.70
C GLN A 183 4.91 -1.35 20.13
N LYS A 184 3.61 -1.42 20.43
CA LYS A 184 3.08 -1.20 21.79
C LYS A 184 3.64 -2.21 22.80
N VAL A 185 3.59 -3.51 22.46
CA VAL A 185 4.14 -4.57 23.32
C VAL A 185 5.64 -4.36 23.56
N THR A 186 6.39 -3.97 22.54
CA THR A 186 7.81 -3.67 22.66
C THR A 186 8.09 -2.47 23.57
N ARG A 187 7.31 -1.38 23.46
CA ARG A 187 7.43 -0.20 24.34
C ARG A 187 7.11 -0.55 25.80
N GLN A 188 6.12 -1.41 26.02
CA GLN A 188 5.78 -1.93 27.36
C GLN A 188 6.91 -2.79 27.93
N ALA A 189 7.52 -3.66 27.13
CA ALA A 189 8.64 -4.50 27.54
C ALA A 189 9.88 -3.67 27.93
N LEU A 190 10.17 -2.61 27.15
CA LEU A 190 11.27 -1.67 27.42
C LEU A 190 10.98 -0.72 28.60
N GLY A 191 9.76 -0.69 29.13
CA GLY A 191 9.36 0.18 30.23
C GLY A 191 9.17 1.65 29.83
N GLU A 192 9.10 1.95 28.53
CA GLU A 192 8.84 3.29 28.00
C GLU A 192 7.36 3.69 28.15
N GLU A 193 6.46 2.71 28.06
CA GLU A 193 5.06 2.86 28.44
C GLU A 193 4.83 2.20 29.80
N LYS A 194 4.50 3.01 30.82
CA LYS A 194 4.00 2.51 32.10
C LYS A 194 2.65 1.84 31.84
N GLY A 195 2.66 0.51 31.70
CA GLY A 195 1.45 -0.28 31.57
C GLY A 195 0.50 -0.02 32.73
N GLY A 196 -0.59 0.71 32.45
CA GLY A 196 -1.61 1.08 33.42
C GLY A 196 -2.43 2.24 32.90
N LEU A 197 -3.72 2.02 32.68
CA LEU A 197 -4.69 2.98 32.11
C LEU A 197 -4.75 4.34 32.85
N PHE A 198 -4.12 4.49 34.02
CA PHE A 198 -4.18 5.71 34.84
C PHE A 198 -2.94 5.99 35.70
N GLY A 199 -1.71 5.68 35.27
CA GLY A 199 -0.48 6.22 35.91
C GLY A 199 -0.25 5.93 37.41
N LEU A 200 -1.10 5.12 38.05
CA LEU A 200 -1.12 4.81 39.48
C LEU A 200 -1.30 3.30 39.63
N GLY A 201 -0.19 2.60 39.87
CA GLY A 201 -0.23 1.31 40.58
C GLY A 201 -0.49 0.02 39.79
N ALA A 202 -0.59 0.03 38.47
CA ALA A 202 -0.65 -1.23 37.72
C ALA A 202 0.75 -1.90 37.68
N LYS A 203 0.81 -3.17 38.12
CA LYS A 203 2.03 -3.99 38.11
C LYS A 203 2.61 -4.00 36.69
N LYS A 204 3.94 -3.85 36.59
CA LYS A 204 4.67 -3.99 35.33
C LYS A 204 4.24 -5.32 34.68
N PRO A 205 3.78 -5.33 33.41
CA PRO A 205 3.33 -6.56 32.77
C PRO A 205 4.43 -7.62 32.82
N ASN A 206 4.03 -8.86 33.11
CA ASN A 206 4.96 -9.98 33.23
C ASN A 206 5.64 -10.23 31.89
N GLU A 207 6.97 -10.39 31.88
CA GLU A 207 7.76 -10.57 30.65
C GLU A 207 7.31 -11.81 29.87
N ALA A 208 6.91 -12.86 30.57
CA ALA A 208 6.37 -14.07 29.96
C ALA A 208 5.06 -13.82 29.18
N GLU A 209 4.20 -12.94 29.67
CA GLU A 209 2.95 -12.57 29.01
C GLU A 209 3.20 -11.72 27.78
N LEU A 210 4.16 -10.77 27.86
CA LEU A 210 4.56 -9.95 26.72
C LEU A 210 5.22 -10.79 25.62
N SER A 211 6.08 -11.74 25.98
CA SER A 211 6.67 -12.70 25.02
C SER A 211 5.60 -13.56 24.34
N LYS A 212 4.63 -14.07 25.10
CA LYS A 212 3.51 -14.83 24.54
C LYS A 212 2.69 -13.98 23.57
N LYS A 213 2.32 -12.78 23.97
CA LYS A 213 1.57 -11.84 23.13
C LYS A 213 2.34 -11.45 21.87
N MET A 214 3.66 -11.23 21.97
CA MET A 214 4.50 -10.95 20.81
C MET A 214 4.54 -12.12 19.82
N LYS A 215 4.60 -13.37 20.31
CA LYS A 215 4.53 -14.57 19.46
C LYS A 215 3.17 -14.73 18.79
N GLU A 216 2.07 -14.48 19.51
CA GLU A 216 0.72 -14.49 18.94
C GLU A 216 0.57 -13.44 17.83
N LEU A 217 1.08 -12.22 18.04
CA LEU A 217 1.11 -11.17 17.03
C LEU A 217 1.97 -11.55 15.82
N TYR A 218 3.12 -12.20 16.05
CA TYR A 218 3.96 -12.70 14.96
C TYR A 218 3.23 -13.74 14.09
N VAL A 219 2.51 -14.68 14.71
CA VAL A 219 1.71 -15.67 13.95
C VAL A 219 0.57 -15.00 13.21
N LYS A 220 -0.15 -14.08 13.87
CA LYS A 220 -1.24 -13.32 13.24
C LYS A 220 -0.76 -12.52 12.03
N GLY A 221 0.35 -11.81 12.15
CA GLY A 221 0.94 -11.08 11.03
C GLY A 221 1.47 -12.00 9.94
N GLY A 222 2.04 -13.15 10.28
CA GLY A 222 2.42 -14.17 9.30
C GLY A 222 1.22 -14.70 8.49
N ASN A 223 0.08 -14.92 9.13
CA ASN A 223 -1.16 -15.32 8.47
C ASN A 223 -1.68 -14.22 7.53
N ALA A 224 -1.77 -12.98 8.00
CA ALA A 224 -2.17 -11.84 7.18
C ALA A 224 -1.23 -11.64 5.98
N TRP A 225 0.08 -11.84 6.16
CA TRP A 225 1.04 -11.82 5.05
C TRP A 225 0.77 -12.94 4.04
N ASN A 226 0.50 -14.15 4.51
CA ASN A 226 0.17 -15.28 3.65
C ASN A 226 -1.14 -15.07 2.88
N GLU A 227 -2.15 -14.42 3.49
CA GLU A 227 -3.38 -14.02 2.80
C GLU A 227 -3.11 -12.98 1.71
N TYR A 228 -2.27 -11.99 2.00
CA TYR A 228 -1.82 -11.02 0.99
C TYR A 228 -1.11 -11.73 -0.18
N VAL A 229 -0.17 -12.64 0.12
CA VAL A 229 0.59 -13.42 -0.87
C VAL A 229 -0.34 -14.31 -1.70
N LEU A 230 -1.30 -14.98 -1.07
CA LEU A 230 -2.30 -15.81 -1.75
C LEU A 230 -3.10 -14.97 -2.75
N ALA A 231 -3.64 -13.84 -2.31
CA ALA A 231 -4.39 -12.93 -3.18
C ALA A 231 -3.51 -12.32 -4.28
N ALA A 232 -2.26 -11.96 -3.97
CA ALA A 232 -1.32 -11.39 -4.94
C ALA A 232 -0.96 -12.39 -6.05
N ASN A 233 -0.69 -13.64 -5.67
CA ASN A 233 -0.31 -14.73 -6.58
C ASN A 233 -1.50 -15.28 -7.39
N ASP A 234 -2.73 -15.10 -6.91
CA ASP A 234 -3.94 -15.47 -7.65
C ASP A 234 -4.03 -14.70 -8.97
N GLU A 235 -4.22 -15.38 -10.10
CA GLU A 235 -4.20 -14.78 -11.45
C GLU A 235 -2.92 -14.01 -11.84
N LEU A 236 -1.81 -14.18 -11.11
CA LEU A 236 -0.53 -13.58 -11.49
C LEU A 236 -0.01 -14.25 -12.78
N ALA A 237 0.33 -13.44 -13.79
CA ALA A 237 0.87 -13.98 -15.05
C ALA A 237 2.16 -14.75 -14.81
N LEU A 238 2.39 -15.83 -15.58
CA LEU A 238 3.54 -16.74 -15.43
C LEU A 238 4.90 -16.03 -15.53
N GLN A 239 4.95 -14.85 -16.16
CA GLN A 239 6.13 -14.01 -16.29
C GLN A 239 6.57 -13.37 -14.97
N PHE A 240 5.68 -13.26 -13.99
CA PHE A 240 6.01 -12.70 -12.68
C PHE A 240 6.35 -13.82 -11.69
N GLU A 241 7.50 -13.70 -11.06
CA GLU A 241 7.89 -14.60 -9.98
C GLU A 241 6.96 -14.41 -8.77
N ARG A 242 6.38 -15.53 -8.33
CA ARG A 242 5.42 -15.59 -7.22
C ARG A 242 6.06 -15.19 -5.90
N PHE A 243 5.26 -14.58 -5.04
CA PHE A 243 5.69 -14.30 -3.67
C PHE A 243 5.70 -15.59 -2.84
N GLU A 244 6.72 -15.74 -2.00
CA GLU A 244 6.89 -16.88 -1.10
C GLU A 244 5.98 -16.76 0.11
N TYR A 245 5.39 -17.89 0.52
CA TYR A 245 4.66 -18.00 1.78
C TYR A 245 5.64 -18.12 2.95
N ILE A 246 5.26 -17.54 4.08
CA ILE A 246 6.00 -17.64 5.33
C ILE A 246 5.54 -18.92 6.05
N LYS A 247 6.51 -19.75 6.47
CA LYS A 247 6.32 -21.02 7.17
C LYS A 247 6.47 -20.90 8.69
#